data_AF-A0A9Q6WPN1-F1
#
_entry.id   AF-A0A9Q6WPN1-F1
#
_cell.length_a   1.000
_cell.length_b   1.000
_cell.length_c   1.000
_cell.angle_alpha   90.00
_cell.angle_beta   90.00
_cell.angle_gamma   90.00
#
_symmetry.space_group_name_H-M   'P 1'
#
loop_
_entity.id
_entity.type
_entity.pdbx_description
1 polymer ?
#
loop_
_entity_poly.entity_id
_entity_poly.type
_entity_poly.pdbx_seq_one_letter_code
_entity_poly.pdbx_strand_id
1 'polypeptide(L)'
;MVDLNPSAISTWGAAVVFLNVLLTRLGVPVPAVPVLLLAGTAIANGHLSFWHVLTAALAAALIGDGVWFAAGRMLGRRLIHALARLSAAVEKRVRKARALFVHFGPAIVSVSKFIPGLAIITPPLMGTTRVGVVIFFAWDAVGIVAWATFWLLGGAIFERQLSLLIHEVRAHGWTIIDVLTAIAASYLVFRFVQRWRLQRPLSLAAISSEQVDAMMRPDKPPVVLDARPEQMKRQTPQPIPGALPLDVHSPATVDAALLARDVVVYCICADDVTARTLSQQMRDKGFTRIRALRGGLDAWERRGYSVEPLIAPNIGVAQPGRDKSRAMSQERGITLRGIAPRGAVSS
;
A
#
# COMPACT_ATOMS: atom_id res chain seq x y z
N MET A 1 -9.81 -47.22 25.98
CA MET A 1 -9.77 -45.83 26.49
C MET A 1 -8.30 -45.51 26.74
N VAL A 2 -7.72 -44.58 25.99
CA VAL A 2 -6.35 -44.10 26.26
C VAL A 2 -6.51 -42.97 27.27
N ASP A 3 -6.09 -43.20 28.51
CA ASP A 3 -6.07 -42.18 29.56
C ASP A 3 -5.01 -41.13 29.21
N LEU A 4 -5.41 -40.10 28.48
CA LEU A 4 -4.57 -38.94 28.21
C LEU A 4 -4.43 -38.15 29.51
N ASN A 5 -3.25 -38.24 30.13
CA ASN A 5 -2.88 -37.46 31.32
C ASN A 5 -3.22 -35.97 31.08
N PRO A 6 -3.89 -35.25 32.01
CA PRO A 6 -4.24 -33.83 31.82
C PRO A 6 -3.04 -32.93 31.46
N SER A 7 -1.84 -33.30 31.92
CA SER A 7 -0.57 -32.65 31.55
C SER A 7 -0.18 -32.86 30.08
N ALA A 8 -0.51 -34.00 29.48
CA ALA A 8 -0.30 -34.22 28.06
C ALA A 8 -1.23 -33.31 27.26
N ILE A 9 -2.53 -33.26 27.58
CA ILE A 9 -3.51 -32.44 26.86
C ILE A 9 -3.13 -30.95 26.90
N SER A 10 -2.69 -30.45 28.07
CA SER A 10 -2.22 -29.06 28.20
C SER A 10 -0.96 -28.78 27.37
N THR A 11 -0.04 -29.75 27.30
CA THR A 11 1.21 -29.65 26.52
C THR A 11 0.93 -29.68 25.02
N TRP A 12 0.06 -30.58 24.54
CA TRP A 12 -0.31 -30.67 23.12
C TRP A 12 -1.04 -29.41 22.65
N GLY A 13 -1.94 -28.84 23.47
CA GLY A 13 -2.62 -27.58 23.14
C GLY A 13 -1.67 -26.38 23.06
N ALA A 14 -0.76 -26.25 24.03
CA ALA A 14 0.26 -25.20 24.01
C ALA A 14 1.24 -25.36 22.83
N ALA A 15 1.63 -26.59 22.49
CA ALA A 15 2.50 -26.88 21.35
C ALA A 15 1.86 -26.53 20.01
N VAL A 16 0.56 -26.80 19.83
CA VAL A 16 -0.19 -26.40 18.63
C VAL A 16 -0.22 -24.88 18.49
N VAL A 17 -0.50 -24.16 19.58
CA VAL A 17 -0.49 -22.69 19.58
C VAL A 17 0.91 -22.16 19.27
N PHE A 18 1.95 -22.73 19.90
CA PHE A 18 3.35 -22.36 19.65
C PHE A 18 3.69 -22.49 18.16
N LEU A 19 3.47 -23.67 17.58
CA LEU A 19 3.81 -23.95 16.18
C LEU A 19 3.01 -23.06 15.23
N ASN A 20 1.71 -22.92 15.46
CA ASN A 20 0.85 -22.08 14.63
C ASN A 20 1.26 -20.60 14.65
N VAL A 21 1.51 -20.04 15.84
CA VAL A 21 1.94 -18.65 15.99
C VAL A 21 3.33 -18.46 15.36
N LEU A 22 4.26 -19.39 15.58
CA LEU A 22 5.61 -19.33 15.01
C LEU A 22 5.57 -19.31 13.48
N LEU A 23 4.86 -20.26 12.87
CA LEU A 23 4.71 -20.32 11.41
C LEU A 23 4.08 -19.04 10.86
N THR A 24 3.03 -18.54 11.52
CA THR A 24 2.37 -17.29 11.12
C THR A 24 3.34 -16.10 11.16
N ARG A 25 4.15 -16.01 12.22
CA ARG A 25 5.12 -14.92 12.42
C ARG A 25 6.31 -15.02 11.46
N LEU A 26 6.70 -16.23 11.07
CA LEU A 26 7.67 -16.48 10.00
C LEU A 26 7.13 -16.16 8.59
N GLY A 27 5.86 -15.78 8.46
CA GLY A 27 5.24 -15.35 7.21
C GLY A 27 4.50 -16.46 6.46
N VAL A 28 4.36 -17.66 7.05
CA VAL A 28 3.49 -18.70 6.53
C VAL A 28 2.03 -18.22 6.65
N PRO A 29 1.20 -18.33 5.60
CA PRO A 29 -0.17 -17.80 5.56
C PRO A 29 -1.15 -18.68 6.37
N VAL A 30 -0.82 -18.97 7.62
CA VAL A 30 -1.68 -19.71 8.55
C VAL A 30 -2.42 -18.70 9.44
N PRO A 31 -3.73 -18.84 9.67
CA PRO A 31 -4.48 -17.91 10.50
C PRO A 31 -4.24 -18.20 11.99
N ALA A 32 -3.51 -17.33 12.68
CA ALA A 32 -3.25 -17.48 14.12
C ALA A 32 -4.45 -17.11 15.03
N VAL A 33 -5.26 -16.14 14.61
CA VAL A 33 -6.38 -15.62 15.41
C VAL A 33 -7.43 -16.71 15.71
N PRO A 34 -7.91 -17.51 14.74
CA PRO A 34 -8.84 -18.60 15.03
C PRO A 34 -8.29 -19.64 16.01
N VAL A 35 -7.00 -19.98 15.91
CA VAL A 35 -6.38 -20.95 16.81
C VAL A 35 -6.31 -20.41 18.24
N LEU A 36 -6.02 -19.11 18.42
CA LEU A 36 -6.06 -18.47 19.74
C LEU A 36 -7.47 -18.35 20.30
N LEU A 37 -8.48 -18.09 19.46
CA LEU A 37 -9.89 -18.11 19.90
C LEU A 37 -10.29 -19.50 20.39
N LEU A 38 -9.97 -20.55 19.63
CA LEU A 38 -10.24 -21.94 20.02
C LEU A 38 -9.49 -22.35 21.29
N ALA A 39 -8.23 -21.93 21.43
CA ALA A 39 -7.47 -22.12 22.66
C ALA A 39 -8.12 -21.39 23.84
N GLY A 40 -8.63 -20.17 23.65
CA GLY A 40 -9.40 -19.43 24.64
C GLY A 40 -10.66 -20.17 25.11
N THR A 41 -11.43 -20.72 24.17
CA THR A 41 -12.60 -21.57 24.45
C THR A 41 -12.20 -22.83 25.24
N ALA A 42 -11.09 -23.48 24.88
CA ALA A 42 -10.59 -24.65 25.60
C ALA A 42 -10.05 -24.31 27.00
N ILE A 43 -9.51 -23.10 27.20
CA ILE A 43 -9.13 -22.58 28.51
C ILE A 43 -10.37 -22.39 29.39
N ALA A 44 -11.45 -21.81 28.85
CA ALA A 44 -12.70 -21.60 29.58
C ALA A 44 -13.35 -22.92 30.02
N ASN A 45 -13.26 -23.96 29.18
CA ASN A 45 -13.69 -25.32 29.50
C ASN A 45 -12.77 -26.08 30.48
N GLY A 46 -11.68 -25.47 30.95
CA GLY A 46 -10.73 -26.09 31.88
C GLY A 46 -9.80 -27.13 31.24
N HIS A 47 -9.79 -27.26 29.91
CA HIS A 47 -8.93 -28.22 29.20
C HIS A 47 -7.49 -27.71 29.01
N LEU A 48 -7.28 -26.40 28.98
CA LEU A 48 -5.96 -25.78 28.79
C LEU A 48 -5.67 -24.74 29.88
N SER A 49 -4.39 -24.60 30.22
CA SER A 49 -3.93 -23.56 31.14
C SER A 49 -3.63 -22.26 30.38
N PHE A 50 -4.23 -21.16 30.82
CA PHE A 50 -4.03 -19.83 30.23
C PHE A 50 -2.54 -19.44 30.15
N TRP A 51 -1.80 -19.61 31.25
CA TRP A 51 -0.39 -19.23 31.32
C TRP A 51 0.50 -20.05 30.39
N HIS A 52 0.24 -21.36 30.26
CA HIS A 52 1.02 -22.21 29.34
C HIS A 52 0.79 -21.81 27.89
N VAL A 53 -0.46 -21.55 27.50
CA VAL A 53 -0.78 -21.10 26.14
C VAL A 53 -0.23 -19.70 25.86
N LEU A 54 -0.35 -18.78 26.81
CA LEU A 54 0.15 -17.40 26.66
C LEU A 54 1.67 -17.37 26.52
N THR A 55 2.39 -18.11 27.35
CA THR A 55 3.86 -18.21 27.30
C THR A 55 4.33 -18.90 26.02
N ALA A 56 3.63 -19.94 25.56
CA ALA A 56 3.87 -20.57 24.27
C ALA A 56 3.69 -19.59 23.10
N ALA A 57 2.58 -18.84 23.07
CA ALA A 57 2.33 -17.83 22.05
C ALA A 57 3.37 -16.70 22.09
N LEU A 58 3.78 -16.28 23.29
CA LEU A 58 4.81 -15.27 23.52
C LEU A 58 6.16 -15.72 22.96
N ALA A 59 6.63 -16.90 23.36
CA ALA A 59 7.91 -17.46 22.89
C ALA A 59 7.93 -17.61 21.37
N ALA A 60 6.87 -18.20 20.79
CA ALA A 60 6.75 -18.38 19.34
C ALA A 60 6.83 -17.06 18.58
N ALA A 61 6.11 -16.03 19.04
CA ALA A 61 6.10 -14.74 18.38
C ALA A 61 7.42 -13.98 18.53
N LEU A 62 8.06 -14.02 19.70
CA LEU A 62 9.39 -13.41 19.91
C LEU A 62 10.44 -14.03 18.98
N ILE A 63 10.42 -15.36 18.78
CA ILE A 63 11.33 -16.04 17.85
C ILE A 63 11.05 -15.56 16.43
N GLY A 64 9.80 -15.61 15.96
CA GLY A 64 9.44 -15.20 14.60
C GLY A 64 9.75 -13.74 14.29
N ASP A 65 9.34 -12.82 15.18
CA ASP A 65 9.57 -11.39 15.03
C ASP A 65 11.07 -11.07 15.20
N GLY A 66 11.78 -11.80 16.06
CA GLY A 66 13.24 -11.74 16.24
C GLY A 66 14.02 -12.14 14.99
N VAL A 67 13.61 -13.19 14.27
CA VAL A 67 14.21 -13.58 12.97
C VAL A 67 14.10 -12.43 11.97
N TRP A 68 12.92 -11.82 11.84
CA TRP A 68 12.73 -10.70 10.93
C TRP A 68 13.49 -9.45 11.35
N PHE A 69 13.55 -9.16 12.64
CA PHE A 69 14.33 -8.05 13.18
C PHE A 69 15.83 -8.22 12.94
N ALA A 70 16.37 -9.42 13.17
CA ALA A 70 17.76 -9.76 12.86
C ALA A 70 18.03 -9.65 11.35
N ALA A 71 17.14 -10.18 10.51
CA ALA A 71 17.25 -10.06 9.05
C ALA A 71 17.25 -8.57 8.62
N GLY A 72 16.37 -7.75 9.19
CA GLY A 72 16.34 -6.31 8.98
C GLY A 72 17.64 -5.61 9.40
N ARG A 73 18.27 -6.07 10.48
CA ARG A 73 19.54 -5.52 10.98
C ARG A 73 20.75 -5.90 10.12
N MET A 74 20.81 -7.14 9.68
CA MET A 74 21.93 -7.65 8.88
C MET A 74 21.86 -7.17 7.42
N LEU A 75 20.68 -7.22 6.81
CA LEU A 75 20.47 -6.89 5.38
C LEU A 75 20.12 -5.41 5.18
N GLY A 76 19.66 -4.72 6.23
CA GLY A 76 19.38 -3.30 6.21
C GLY A 76 18.34 -2.90 5.16
N ARG A 77 18.63 -1.80 4.46
CA ARG A 77 17.73 -1.22 3.44
C ARG A 77 17.53 -2.15 2.23
N ARG A 78 18.45 -3.10 1.98
CA ARG A 78 18.35 -4.05 0.85
C ARG A 78 17.13 -4.97 1.02
N LEU A 79 16.90 -5.49 2.23
CA LEU A 79 15.74 -6.33 2.53
C LEU A 79 14.42 -5.56 2.33
N ILE A 80 14.34 -4.34 2.87
CA ILE A 80 13.13 -3.53 2.75
C ILE A 80 12.84 -3.14 1.30
N HIS A 81 13.86 -2.80 0.51
CA HIS A 81 13.70 -2.54 -0.92
C HIS A 81 13.32 -3.81 -1.71
N ALA A 82 13.86 -4.98 -1.35
CA ALA A 82 13.47 -6.25 -1.96
C ALA A 82 12.00 -6.57 -1.66
N LEU A 83 11.57 -6.44 -0.40
CA LEU A 83 10.18 -6.64 0.02
C LEU A 83 9.23 -5.65 -0.66
N ALA A 84 9.61 -4.37 -0.75
CA ALA A 84 8.83 -3.36 -1.44
C ALA A 84 8.65 -3.67 -2.93
N ARG A 85 9.69 -4.22 -3.60
CA ARG A 85 9.64 -4.63 -5.01
C ARG A 85 8.76 -5.86 -5.26
N LEU A 86 8.44 -6.67 -4.25
CA LEU A 86 7.57 -7.85 -4.43
C LEU A 86 6.12 -7.47 -4.78
N SER A 87 5.62 -6.32 -4.28
CA SER A 87 4.29 -5.81 -4.63
C SER A 87 4.04 -4.38 -4.15
N ALA A 88 3.24 -3.61 -4.89
CA ALA A 88 2.78 -2.28 -4.50
C ALA A 88 2.04 -2.27 -3.14
N ALA A 89 1.37 -3.36 -2.79
CA ALA A 89 0.71 -3.52 -1.49
C ALA A 89 1.73 -3.56 -0.33
N VAL A 90 2.86 -4.25 -0.51
CA VAL A 90 3.93 -4.30 0.49
C VAL A 90 4.61 -2.94 0.61
N GLU A 91 4.86 -2.26 -0.52
CA GLU A 91 5.43 -0.92 -0.50
C GLU A 91 4.54 0.08 0.27
N LYS A 92 3.22 0.06 0.04
CA LYS A 92 2.27 0.87 0.81
C LYS A 92 2.33 0.58 2.31
N ARG A 93 2.49 -0.68 2.71
CA ARG A 93 2.63 -1.09 4.12
C ARG A 93 3.95 -0.62 4.72
N VAL A 94 5.06 -0.72 3.98
CA VAL A 94 6.37 -0.18 4.39
C VAL A 94 6.30 1.33 4.60
N ARG A 95 5.70 2.07 3.67
CA ARG A 95 5.51 3.53 3.81
C ARG A 95 4.66 3.87 5.03
N LYS A 96 3.54 3.16 5.22
CA LYS A 96 2.68 3.33 6.40
C LYS A 96 3.43 3.04 7.72
N ALA A 97 4.20 1.96 7.76
CA ALA A 97 5.02 1.60 8.92
C ALA A 97 6.07 2.68 9.24
N ARG A 98 6.74 3.23 8.23
CA ARG A 98 7.69 4.35 8.41
C ARG A 98 7.01 5.60 8.94
N ALA A 99 5.87 5.99 8.37
CA ALA A 99 5.12 7.18 8.82
C ALA A 99 4.69 7.04 10.29
N LEU A 100 4.18 5.86 10.67
CA LEU A 100 3.81 5.59 12.06
C LEU A 100 5.03 5.54 12.98
N PHE A 101 6.18 5.04 12.51
CA PHE A 101 7.41 5.04 13.30
C PHE A 101 7.89 6.45 13.67
N VAL A 102 7.71 7.45 12.79
CA VAL A 102 8.09 8.84 13.08
C VAL A 102 7.32 9.39 14.28
N HIS A 103 6.05 9.02 14.45
CA HIS A 103 5.20 9.50 15.53
C HIS A 103 5.26 8.64 16.80
N PHE A 104 5.30 7.32 16.65
CA PHE A 104 5.17 6.37 17.77
C PHE A 104 6.50 5.74 18.20
N GLY A 105 7.58 5.91 17.43
CA GLY A 105 8.89 5.32 17.73
C GLY A 105 8.84 3.80 17.89
N PRO A 106 9.63 3.21 18.81
CA PRO A 106 9.66 1.75 19.04
C PRO A 106 8.31 1.15 19.47
N ALA A 107 7.43 1.93 20.11
CA ALA A 107 6.13 1.45 20.59
C ALA A 107 5.19 1.01 19.46
N ILE A 108 5.45 1.43 18.21
CA ILE A 108 4.67 0.98 17.05
C ILE A 108 4.73 -0.54 16.86
N VAL A 109 5.79 -1.22 17.33
CA VAL A 109 5.89 -2.68 17.27
C VAL A 109 4.68 -3.31 17.96
N SER A 110 4.33 -2.81 19.14
CA SER A 110 3.22 -3.33 19.94
C SER A 110 1.87 -3.09 19.27
N VAL A 111 1.63 -1.84 18.84
CA VAL A 111 0.36 -1.45 18.21
C VAL A 111 0.16 -2.14 16.87
N SER A 112 1.24 -2.37 16.11
CA SER A 112 1.16 -2.94 14.76
C SER A 112 0.63 -4.38 14.74
N LYS A 113 0.67 -5.11 15.87
CA LYS A 113 0.18 -6.50 15.98
C LYS A 113 -1.33 -6.62 15.77
N PHE A 114 -2.08 -5.55 16.06
CA PHE A 114 -3.52 -5.49 15.84
C PHE A 114 -3.90 -5.11 14.40
N ILE A 115 -2.94 -4.69 13.59
CA ILE A 115 -3.17 -4.24 12.21
C ILE A 115 -2.66 -5.32 11.23
N PRO A 116 -3.56 -6.03 10.52
CA PRO A 116 -3.17 -7.06 9.57
C PRO A 116 -2.15 -6.58 8.54
N GLY A 117 -1.08 -7.36 8.36
CA GLY A 117 -0.01 -7.08 7.42
C GLY A 117 0.98 -5.99 7.84
N LEU A 118 0.67 -5.16 8.85
CA LEU A 118 1.64 -4.23 9.43
C LEU A 118 2.59 -4.98 10.37
N ALA A 119 2.05 -5.88 11.20
CA ALA A 119 2.79 -6.70 12.15
C ALA A 119 3.99 -7.46 11.55
N ILE A 120 3.92 -7.88 10.28
CA ILE A 120 5.00 -8.61 9.59
C ILE A 120 6.10 -7.65 9.09
N ILE A 121 5.74 -6.41 8.76
CA ILE A 121 6.65 -5.42 8.17
C ILE A 121 7.39 -4.61 9.24
N THR A 122 6.78 -4.43 10.42
CA THR A 122 7.37 -3.64 11.51
C THR A 122 8.68 -4.23 12.06
N PRO A 123 8.81 -5.52 12.39
CA PRO A 123 10.05 -6.09 12.91
C PRO A 123 11.26 -5.92 11.98
N PRO A 124 11.21 -6.26 10.68
CA PRO A 124 12.36 -6.05 9.80
C PRO A 124 12.63 -4.56 9.58
N LEU A 125 11.61 -3.70 9.57
CA LEU A 125 11.79 -2.24 9.50
C LEU A 125 12.56 -1.74 10.73
N MET A 126 12.18 -2.18 11.93
CA MET A 126 12.88 -1.84 13.18
C MET A 126 14.33 -2.29 13.17
N GLY A 127 14.61 -3.46 12.61
CA GLY A 127 15.98 -3.96 12.43
C GLY A 127 16.87 -2.98 11.65
N THR A 128 16.30 -2.26 10.67
CA THR A 128 17.03 -1.25 9.88
C THR A 128 17.32 0.06 10.63
N THR A 129 16.75 0.24 11.82
CA THR A 129 16.93 1.43 12.65
C THR A 129 17.99 1.21 13.75
N ARG A 130 18.36 2.28 14.47
CA ARG A 130 19.30 2.23 15.61
C ARG A 130 18.66 1.75 16.92
N VAL A 131 17.44 1.20 16.89
CA VAL A 131 16.75 0.71 18.10
C VAL A 131 17.51 -0.48 18.70
N GLY A 132 17.86 -0.40 19.99
CA GLY A 132 18.53 -1.48 20.71
C GLY A 132 17.70 -2.77 20.75
N VAL A 133 18.38 -3.92 20.77
CA VAL A 133 17.74 -5.26 20.78
C VAL A 133 16.78 -5.41 21.96
N VAL A 134 17.20 -4.97 23.15
CA VAL A 134 16.39 -5.05 24.39
C VAL A 134 15.13 -4.20 24.28
N ILE A 135 15.25 -2.97 23.76
CA ILE A 135 14.10 -2.05 23.59
C ILE A 135 13.09 -2.65 22.62
N PHE A 136 13.57 -3.24 21.51
CA PHE A 136 12.71 -3.92 20.55
C PHE A 136 11.94 -5.07 21.23
N PHE A 137 12.62 -6.01 21.88
CA PHE A 137 11.97 -7.17 22.48
C PHE A 137 11.05 -6.80 23.65
N ALA A 138 11.37 -5.74 24.41
CA ALA A 138 10.49 -5.25 25.47
C ALA A 138 9.14 -4.76 24.91
N TRP A 139 9.16 -3.87 23.92
CA TRP A 139 7.93 -3.40 23.26
C TRP A 139 7.23 -4.52 22.49
N ASP A 140 8.00 -5.40 21.86
CA ASP A 140 7.44 -6.55 21.15
C ASP A 140 6.68 -7.48 22.10
N ALA A 141 7.28 -7.84 23.24
CA ALA A 141 6.66 -8.66 24.27
C ALA A 141 5.37 -8.04 24.81
N VAL A 142 5.37 -6.74 25.13
CA VAL A 142 4.15 -6.01 25.56
C VAL A 142 3.04 -6.16 24.52
N GLY A 143 3.38 -5.97 23.24
CA GLY A 143 2.44 -6.14 22.15
C GLY A 143 1.92 -7.57 22.01
N ILE A 144 2.80 -8.56 22.13
CA ILE A 144 2.42 -9.98 21.99
C ILE A 144 1.50 -10.38 23.14
N VAL A 145 1.84 -10.03 24.38
CA VAL A 145 1.03 -10.35 25.55
C VAL A 145 -0.34 -9.71 25.43
N ALA A 146 -0.42 -8.42 25.09
CA ALA A 146 -1.69 -7.73 24.90
C ALA A 146 -2.53 -8.38 23.78
N TRP A 147 -1.91 -8.66 22.63
CA TRP A 147 -2.58 -9.26 21.48
C TRP A 147 -3.05 -10.70 21.74
N ALA A 148 -2.20 -11.55 22.30
CA ALA A 148 -2.53 -12.94 22.60
C ALA A 148 -3.61 -13.01 23.68
N THR A 149 -3.49 -12.22 24.75
CA THR A 149 -4.50 -12.13 25.81
C THR A 149 -5.84 -11.67 25.25
N PHE A 150 -5.86 -10.65 24.39
CA PHE A 150 -7.10 -10.16 23.76
C PHE A 150 -7.85 -11.28 23.02
N TRP A 151 -7.16 -12.08 22.20
CA TRP A 151 -7.80 -13.18 21.46
C TRP A 151 -8.14 -14.38 22.34
N LEU A 152 -7.30 -14.73 23.32
CA LEU A 152 -7.60 -15.82 24.27
C LEU A 152 -8.83 -15.47 25.12
N LEU A 153 -8.93 -14.24 25.64
CA LEU A 153 -10.10 -13.76 26.37
C LEU A 153 -11.33 -13.70 25.47
N GLY A 154 -11.19 -13.25 24.22
CA GLY A 154 -12.28 -13.32 23.24
C GLY A 154 -12.81 -14.75 23.07
N GLY A 155 -11.92 -15.73 22.95
CA GLY A 155 -12.30 -17.14 22.85
C GLY A 155 -12.99 -17.68 24.09
N ALA A 156 -12.57 -17.23 25.28
CA ALA A 156 -13.17 -17.59 26.56
C ALA A 156 -14.56 -16.95 26.76
N ILE A 157 -14.73 -15.69 26.36
CA ILE A 157 -16.01 -14.96 26.48
C ILE A 157 -17.05 -15.50 25.50
N PHE A 158 -16.64 -15.76 24.26
CA PHE A 158 -17.53 -16.26 23.19
C PHE A 158 -17.56 -17.78 23.09
N GLU A 159 -17.17 -18.48 24.16
CA GLU A 159 -17.04 -19.94 24.20
C GLU A 159 -18.32 -20.65 23.74
N ARG A 160 -19.48 -20.18 24.22
CA ARG A 160 -20.78 -20.78 23.88
C ARG A 160 -21.15 -20.63 22.41
N GLN A 161 -20.85 -19.48 21.79
CA GLN A 161 -21.11 -19.28 20.36
C GLN A 161 -20.14 -20.09 19.51
N LEU A 162 -18.88 -20.18 19.94
CA LEU A 162 -17.86 -20.95 19.25
C LEU A 162 -18.13 -22.46 19.34
N SER A 163 -18.59 -22.97 20.48
CA SER A 163 -18.93 -24.38 20.65
C SER A 163 -20.12 -24.78 19.78
N LEU A 164 -21.16 -23.94 19.69
CA LEU A 164 -22.27 -24.14 18.75
C LEU A 164 -21.81 -24.20 17.30
N LEU A 165 -20.93 -23.28 16.88
CA LEU A 165 -20.35 -23.29 15.54
C LEU A 165 -19.55 -24.59 15.28
N ILE A 166 -18.74 -25.03 16.24
CA ILE A 166 -17.97 -26.28 16.14
C ILE A 166 -18.89 -27.48 15.99
N HIS A 167 -19.98 -27.54 16.76
CA HIS A 167 -20.96 -28.62 16.66
C HIS A 167 -21.65 -28.63 15.29
N GLU A 168 -22.04 -27.47 14.77
CA GLU A 168 -22.68 -27.34 13.45
C GLU A 168 -21.74 -27.76 12.31
N VAL A 169 -20.47 -27.35 12.39
CA VAL A 169 -19.43 -27.74 11.43
C VAL A 169 -19.23 -29.26 11.42
N ARG A 170 -19.18 -29.88 12.61
CA ARG A 170 -19.06 -31.33 12.74
C ARG A 170 -20.32 -32.07 12.27
N ALA A 171 -21.50 -31.48 12.48
CA ALA A 171 -22.77 -32.05 12.00
C ALA A 171 -22.81 -32.15 10.47
N HIS A 172 -22.15 -31.23 9.77
CA HIS A 172 -21.96 -31.28 8.32
C HIS A 172 -20.79 -32.18 7.86
N GLY A 173 -20.18 -32.94 8.78
CA GLY A 173 -19.10 -33.89 8.50
C GLY A 173 -17.72 -33.26 8.32
N TRP A 174 -17.57 -31.96 8.61
CA TRP A 174 -16.30 -31.25 8.43
C TRP A 174 -15.54 -31.17 9.76
N THR A 175 -14.21 -31.17 9.70
CA THR A 175 -13.37 -30.92 10.87
C THR A 175 -13.02 -29.44 10.97
N ILE A 176 -12.61 -29.00 12.18
CA ILE A 176 -12.08 -27.64 12.40
C ILE A 176 -10.85 -27.41 11.51
N ILE A 177 -10.04 -28.45 11.27
CA ILE A 177 -8.86 -28.39 10.41
C ILE A 177 -9.28 -28.09 8.96
N ASP A 178 -10.35 -28.71 8.47
CA ASP A 178 -10.88 -28.46 7.12
C ASP A 178 -11.34 -27.01 6.98
N VAL A 179 -12.03 -26.46 8.00
CA VAL A 179 -12.46 -25.07 8.01
C VAL A 179 -11.27 -24.10 8.04
N LEU A 180 -10.28 -24.33 8.90
CA LEU A 180 -9.08 -23.49 8.95
C LEU A 180 -8.28 -23.56 7.64
N THR A 181 -8.19 -24.74 7.04
CA THR A 181 -7.54 -24.96 5.75
C THR A 181 -8.30 -24.26 4.64
N ALA A 182 -9.64 -24.31 4.63
CA ALA A 182 -10.48 -23.59 3.69
C ALA A 182 -10.33 -22.07 3.86
N ILE A 183 -10.23 -21.55 5.08
CA ILE A 183 -9.96 -20.12 5.36
C ILE A 183 -8.57 -19.72 4.84
N ALA A 184 -7.53 -20.52 5.13
CA ALA A 184 -6.19 -20.26 4.63
C ALA A 184 -6.13 -20.32 3.09
N ALA A 185 -6.74 -21.33 2.48
CA ALA A 185 -6.83 -21.50 1.03
C ALA A 185 -7.62 -20.37 0.38
N SER A 186 -8.78 -20.00 0.92
CA SER A 186 -9.59 -18.89 0.42
C SER A 186 -8.86 -17.55 0.57
N TYR A 187 -8.12 -17.32 1.65
CA TYR A 187 -7.25 -16.14 1.79
C TYR A 187 -6.14 -16.13 0.72
N LEU A 188 -5.52 -17.29 0.46
CA LEU A 188 -4.51 -17.43 -0.58
C LEU A 188 -5.08 -17.21 -1.97
N VAL A 189 -6.24 -17.80 -2.28
CA VAL A 189 -6.95 -17.59 -3.54
C VAL A 189 -7.38 -16.13 -3.66
N PHE A 190 -7.93 -15.52 -2.61
CA PHE A 190 -8.28 -14.09 -2.61
C PHE A 190 -7.04 -13.23 -2.89
N ARG A 191 -5.90 -13.53 -2.26
CA ARG A 191 -4.64 -12.81 -2.49
C ARG A 191 -4.10 -13.04 -3.89
N PHE A 192 -4.22 -14.26 -4.41
CA PHE A 192 -3.83 -14.62 -5.78
C PHE A 192 -4.72 -13.94 -6.81
N VAL A 193 -6.04 -13.97 -6.62
CA VAL A 193 -7.03 -13.28 -7.44
C VAL A 193 -6.85 -11.77 -7.36
N GLN A 194 -6.57 -11.20 -6.18
CA GLN A 194 -6.21 -9.79 -6.08
C GLN A 194 -4.94 -9.49 -6.87
N ARG A 195 -3.91 -10.33 -6.74
CA ARG A 195 -2.67 -10.17 -7.52
C ARG A 195 -2.94 -10.25 -9.02
N TRP A 196 -3.77 -11.20 -9.46
CA TRP A 196 -4.19 -11.36 -10.85
C TRP A 196 -5.06 -10.21 -11.35
N ARG A 197 -6.03 -9.74 -10.56
CA ARG A 197 -6.90 -8.60 -10.88
C ARG A 197 -6.12 -7.30 -10.95
N LEU A 198 -5.17 -7.09 -10.03
CA LEU A 198 -4.24 -5.96 -10.04
C LEU A 198 -3.23 -6.06 -11.18
N GLN A 199 -2.92 -7.26 -11.66
CA GLN A 199 -2.05 -7.52 -12.82
C GLN A 199 -2.80 -7.50 -14.15
N ARG A 200 -4.13 -7.62 -14.20
CA ARG A 200 -4.90 -7.42 -15.43
C ARG A 200 -4.55 -6.05 -16.01
N PRO A 201 -3.93 -5.98 -17.20
CA PRO A 201 -3.63 -4.71 -17.81
C PRO A 201 -4.95 -3.98 -17.96
N LEU A 202 -5.15 -2.94 -17.15
CA LEU A 202 -6.00 -1.82 -17.52
C LEU A 202 -5.22 -1.17 -18.66
N SER A 203 -5.32 -1.81 -19.83
CA SER A 203 -4.90 -1.26 -21.09
C SER A 203 -5.80 -0.07 -21.31
N LEU A 204 -5.36 1.08 -20.81
CA LEU A 204 -5.50 2.30 -21.59
C LEU A 204 -5.16 1.92 -23.02
N ALA A 205 -5.89 2.45 -24.00
CA ALA A 205 -5.41 2.39 -25.36
C ALA A 205 -4.04 3.09 -25.36
N ALA A 206 -2.98 2.30 -25.21
CA ALA A 206 -1.63 2.77 -25.01
C ALA A 206 -1.21 3.33 -26.36
N ILE A 207 -0.96 4.63 -26.38
CA ILE A 207 -0.56 5.32 -27.59
C ILE A 207 0.96 5.43 -27.59
N SER A 208 1.58 5.09 -28.71
CA SER A 208 3.02 5.24 -28.90
C SER A 208 3.38 6.72 -29.12
N SER A 209 4.63 7.12 -28.86
CA SER A 209 5.05 8.51 -29.09
C SER A 209 4.96 8.89 -30.57
N GLU A 210 5.17 7.96 -31.49
CA GLU A 210 4.95 8.19 -32.93
C GLU A 210 3.51 8.54 -33.25
N GLN A 211 2.55 7.85 -32.64
CA GLN A 211 1.13 8.12 -32.85
C GLN A 211 0.70 9.44 -32.21
N VAL A 212 1.26 9.80 -31.05
CA VAL A 212 1.00 11.11 -30.43
C VAL A 212 1.55 12.22 -31.31
N ASP A 213 2.79 12.11 -31.79
CA ASP A 213 3.38 13.07 -32.72
C ASP A 213 2.56 13.21 -34.01
N ALA A 214 2.14 12.08 -34.60
CA ALA A 214 1.27 12.09 -35.78
C ALA A 214 -0.09 12.76 -35.51
N MET A 215 -0.66 12.58 -34.32
CA MET A 215 -1.91 13.24 -33.91
C MET A 215 -1.75 14.73 -33.60
N MET A 216 -0.54 15.21 -33.34
CA MET A 216 -0.27 16.64 -33.12
C MET A 216 -0.10 17.43 -34.42
N ARG A 217 0.09 16.76 -35.57
CA ARG A 217 0.26 17.38 -36.90
C ARG A 217 -1.03 17.90 -37.59
N PRO A 218 -2.21 17.25 -37.49
CA PRO A 218 -3.45 17.75 -38.11
C PRO A 218 -4.15 18.87 -37.30
N ASP A 219 -5.09 19.60 -37.94
CA ASP A 219 -5.81 20.81 -37.44
C ASP A 219 -6.54 20.67 -36.07
N LYS A 220 -6.67 19.45 -35.52
CA LYS A 220 -7.29 19.19 -34.21
C LYS A 220 -6.39 18.30 -33.34
N PRO A 221 -5.33 18.87 -32.73
CA PRO A 221 -4.46 18.10 -31.86
C PRO A 221 -5.20 17.60 -30.61
N PRO A 222 -4.79 16.44 -30.06
CA PRO A 222 -5.31 15.94 -28.79
C PRO A 222 -4.87 16.85 -27.64
N VAL A 223 -5.63 16.84 -26.55
CA VAL A 223 -5.20 17.54 -25.33
C VAL A 223 -4.18 16.66 -24.63
N VAL A 224 -2.95 17.16 -24.50
CA VAL A 224 -1.88 16.47 -23.78
C VAL A 224 -1.87 16.94 -22.33
N LEU A 225 -1.95 16.02 -21.37
CA LEU A 225 -1.91 16.30 -19.93
C LEU A 225 -0.65 15.73 -19.28
N ASP A 226 0.08 16.59 -18.57
CA ASP A 226 1.27 16.24 -17.78
C ASP A 226 0.88 15.87 -16.35
N ALA A 227 0.82 14.57 -16.08
CA ALA A 227 0.50 14.01 -14.77
C ALA A 227 1.74 13.71 -13.90
N ARG A 228 2.90 14.29 -14.21
CA ARG A 228 4.11 14.15 -13.37
C ARG A 228 3.86 14.76 -11.97
N PRO A 229 4.49 14.24 -10.91
CA PRO A 229 4.45 14.88 -9.60
C PRO A 229 4.99 16.31 -9.64
N GLU A 230 4.37 17.24 -8.89
CA GLU A 230 4.78 18.65 -8.84
C GLU A 230 6.26 18.86 -8.47
N GLN A 231 6.79 18.03 -7.57
CA GLN A 231 8.21 18.05 -7.21
C GLN A 231 9.12 17.78 -8.42
N MET A 232 8.68 16.91 -9.33
CA MET A 232 9.43 16.54 -10.53
C MET A 232 9.28 17.56 -11.64
N LYS A 233 8.09 18.15 -11.81
CA LYS A 233 7.87 19.27 -12.74
C LYS A 233 8.83 20.44 -12.44
N ARG A 234 9.18 20.65 -11.17
CA ARG A 234 10.17 21.65 -10.73
C ARG A 234 11.62 21.26 -11.04
N GLN A 235 11.95 19.97 -11.05
CA GLN A 235 13.32 19.48 -11.28
C GLN A 235 13.63 19.27 -12.76
N THR A 236 12.64 18.87 -13.56
CA THR A 236 12.79 18.63 -15.01
C THR A 236 11.68 19.37 -15.78
N PRO A 237 11.82 20.69 -15.97
CA PRO A 237 10.79 21.59 -16.50
C PRO A 237 10.64 21.52 -18.03
N GLN A 238 10.78 20.33 -18.62
CA GLN A 238 10.70 20.12 -20.07
C GLN A 238 9.51 19.21 -20.40
N PRO A 239 8.28 19.74 -20.46
CA PRO A 239 7.10 18.96 -20.84
C PRO A 239 7.06 18.71 -22.36
N ILE A 240 6.17 17.80 -22.78
CA ILE A 240 5.79 17.65 -24.19
C ILE A 240 5.16 18.98 -24.66
N PRO A 241 5.44 19.45 -25.89
CA PRO A 241 4.92 20.73 -26.39
C PRO A 241 3.39 20.82 -26.25
N GLY A 242 2.91 21.95 -25.73
CA GLY A 242 1.48 22.18 -25.49
C GLY A 242 0.83 21.35 -24.38
N ALA A 243 1.61 20.60 -23.58
CA ALA A 243 1.06 19.83 -22.47
C ALA A 243 0.59 20.72 -21.32
N LEU A 244 -0.61 20.44 -20.81
CA LEU A 244 -1.19 21.14 -19.67
C LEU A 244 -0.86 20.39 -18.36
N PRO A 245 -0.44 21.09 -17.29
CA PRO A 245 -0.18 20.45 -16.01
C PRO A 245 -1.47 19.89 -15.42
N LEU A 246 -1.47 18.61 -15.08
CA LEU A 246 -2.57 17.94 -14.39
C LEU A 246 -2.17 17.67 -12.94
N ASP A 247 -2.99 18.15 -12.00
CA ASP A 247 -2.96 17.68 -10.62
C ASP A 247 -4.05 16.63 -10.41
N VAL A 248 -3.61 15.39 -10.25
CA VAL A 248 -4.47 14.23 -10.11
C VAL A 248 -5.17 14.21 -8.74
N HIS A 249 -4.55 14.82 -7.73
CA HIS A 249 -5.04 14.84 -6.35
C HIS A 249 -5.93 16.06 -6.03
N SER A 250 -6.00 17.05 -6.92
CA SER A 250 -6.90 18.18 -6.74
C SER A 250 -8.37 17.74 -6.75
N PRO A 251 -9.19 18.20 -5.78
CA PRO A 251 -10.63 17.91 -5.69
C PRO A 251 -11.48 18.73 -6.69
N ALA A 252 -10.85 19.59 -7.51
CA ALA A 252 -11.56 20.45 -8.45
C ALA A 252 -12.27 19.65 -9.56
N THR A 253 -13.46 20.12 -9.94
CA THR A 253 -14.28 19.58 -11.02
C THR A 253 -13.64 19.83 -12.39
N VAL A 254 -13.69 18.83 -13.27
CA VAL A 254 -13.14 18.91 -14.62
C VAL A 254 -14.12 19.65 -15.54
N ASP A 255 -13.60 20.54 -16.39
CA ASP A 255 -14.39 21.24 -17.39
C ASP A 255 -15.03 20.26 -18.39
N ALA A 256 -16.34 20.39 -18.63
CA ALA A 256 -17.09 19.53 -19.54
C ALA A 256 -16.54 19.59 -20.98
N ALA A 257 -15.95 20.72 -21.40
CA ALA A 257 -15.33 20.87 -22.71
C ALA A 257 -14.09 19.98 -22.89
N LEU A 258 -13.36 19.70 -21.81
CA LEU A 258 -12.20 18.80 -21.80
C LEU A 258 -12.62 17.33 -21.83
N LEU A 259 -13.76 16.98 -21.22
CA LEU A 259 -14.29 15.61 -21.21
C LEU A 259 -14.73 15.11 -22.60
N ALA A 260 -15.03 16.02 -23.53
CA ALA A 260 -15.50 15.71 -24.88
C ALA A 260 -14.37 15.49 -25.92
N ARG A 261 -13.12 15.83 -25.60
CA ARG A 261 -11.96 15.73 -26.52
C ARG A 261 -11.19 14.42 -26.30
N ASP A 262 -10.38 14.03 -27.29
CA ASP A 262 -9.39 12.97 -27.10
C ASP A 262 -8.26 13.50 -26.21
N VAL A 263 -8.06 12.85 -25.06
CA VAL A 263 -7.08 13.27 -24.05
C VAL A 263 -5.96 12.24 -24.01
N VAL A 264 -4.74 12.71 -24.26
CA VAL A 264 -3.51 11.93 -24.09
C VAL A 264 -2.89 12.34 -22.77
N VAL A 265 -2.82 11.41 -21.83
CA VAL A 265 -2.17 11.65 -20.54
C VAL A 265 -0.79 11.00 -20.58
N TYR A 266 0.24 11.73 -20.17
CA TYR A 266 1.54 11.14 -19.93
C TYR A 266 2.00 11.40 -18.50
N CYS A 267 2.81 10.48 -18.02
CA CYS A 267 3.51 10.56 -16.74
C CYS A 267 4.89 9.92 -16.95
N ILE A 268 5.83 10.13 -16.04
CA ILE A 268 7.07 9.35 -16.00
C ILE A 268 6.70 7.97 -15.44
N CYS A 269 6.01 7.16 -16.23
CA CYS A 269 5.64 5.81 -15.82
C CYS A 269 6.69 4.83 -16.32
N ALA A 270 7.66 4.53 -15.46
CA ALA A 270 8.52 3.37 -15.60
C ALA A 270 7.78 2.06 -15.27
N ASP A 271 6.60 2.13 -14.64
CA ASP A 271 5.83 0.98 -14.16
C ASP A 271 4.34 1.00 -14.54
N ASP A 272 3.79 -0.21 -14.73
CA ASP A 272 2.39 -0.44 -15.11
C ASP A 272 1.39 -0.04 -14.01
N VAL A 273 1.82 0.08 -12.75
CA VAL A 273 0.93 0.30 -11.59
C VAL A 273 0.57 1.78 -11.42
N THR A 274 1.53 2.68 -11.61
CA THR A 274 1.29 4.14 -11.56
C THR A 274 0.35 4.57 -12.68
N ALA A 275 0.57 4.06 -13.91
CA ALA A 275 -0.30 4.31 -15.05
C ALA A 275 -1.75 3.86 -14.79
N ARG A 276 -1.95 2.69 -14.18
CA ARG A 276 -3.29 2.18 -13.81
C ARG A 276 -3.99 3.04 -12.75
N THR A 277 -3.26 3.48 -11.73
CA THR A 277 -3.82 4.31 -10.65
C THR A 277 -4.28 5.66 -11.20
N LEU A 278 -3.44 6.28 -12.03
CA LEU A 278 -3.76 7.51 -12.75
C LEU A 278 -4.98 7.34 -13.66
N SER A 279 -5.07 6.20 -14.35
CA SER A 279 -6.22 5.88 -15.22
C SER A 279 -7.53 5.84 -14.47
N GLN A 280 -7.52 5.16 -13.32
CA GLN A 280 -8.73 5.00 -12.50
C GLN A 280 -9.19 6.36 -12.01
N GLN A 281 -8.26 7.16 -11.47
CA GLN A 281 -8.54 8.52 -10.99
C GLN A 281 -9.07 9.44 -12.10
N MET A 282 -8.60 9.29 -13.34
CA MET A 282 -9.12 10.04 -14.48
C MET A 282 -10.52 9.60 -14.91
N ARG A 283 -10.83 8.30 -14.90
CA ARG A 283 -12.19 7.81 -15.18
C ARG A 283 -13.19 8.25 -14.10
N ASP A 284 -12.76 8.20 -12.83
CA ASP A 284 -13.57 8.66 -11.70
C ASP A 284 -13.89 10.17 -11.81
N LYS A 285 -13.01 10.93 -12.47
CA LYS A 285 -13.22 12.34 -12.83
C LYS A 285 -14.05 12.56 -14.11
N GLY A 286 -14.60 11.49 -14.70
CA GLY A 286 -15.54 11.54 -15.83
C GLY A 286 -14.92 11.44 -17.22
N PHE A 287 -13.60 11.26 -17.34
CA PHE A 287 -12.97 11.15 -18.65
C PHE A 287 -13.25 9.78 -19.30
N THR A 288 -13.83 9.81 -20.50
CA THR A 288 -14.20 8.59 -21.25
C THR A 288 -13.21 8.24 -22.36
N ARG A 289 -12.51 9.23 -22.93
CA ARG A 289 -11.56 9.08 -24.04
C ARG A 289 -10.12 9.38 -23.63
N ILE A 290 -9.56 8.52 -22.78
CA ILE A 290 -8.19 8.66 -22.25
C ILE A 290 -7.25 7.63 -22.86
N ARG A 291 -6.07 8.10 -23.29
CA ARG A 291 -4.96 7.27 -23.75
C ARG A 291 -3.72 7.60 -22.94
N ALA A 292 -2.95 6.59 -22.54
CA ALA A 292 -1.66 6.83 -21.90
C ALA A 292 -0.53 6.72 -22.90
N LEU A 293 0.40 7.66 -22.82
CA LEU A 293 1.65 7.60 -23.58
C LEU A 293 2.51 6.45 -23.05
N ARG A 294 2.78 5.47 -23.90
CA ARG A 294 3.59 4.29 -23.54
C ARG A 294 5.03 4.71 -23.27
N GLY A 295 5.53 4.41 -22.07
CA GLY A 295 6.90 4.74 -21.66
C GLY A 295 7.12 6.20 -21.28
N GLY A 296 6.06 7.02 -21.24
CA GLY A 296 6.11 8.38 -20.70
C GLY A 296 7.01 9.36 -21.48
N LEU A 297 7.49 10.37 -20.75
CA LEU A 297 8.40 11.40 -21.29
C LEU A 297 9.73 10.79 -21.76
N ASP A 298 10.29 9.83 -21.02
CA ASP A 298 11.55 9.17 -21.39
C ASP A 298 11.48 8.46 -22.76
N ALA A 299 10.30 7.94 -23.15
CA ALA A 299 10.09 7.33 -24.46
C ALA A 299 9.83 8.35 -25.58
N TRP A 300 9.43 9.57 -25.22
CA TRP A 300 9.30 10.73 -26.11
C TRP A 300 10.69 11.29 -26.43
N GLU A 301 11.49 11.57 -25.40
CA GLU A 301 12.84 12.11 -25.52
C GLU A 301 13.81 11.15 -26.20
N ARG A 302 13.76 9.84 -25.90
CA ARG A 302 14.61 8.84 -26.58
C ARG A 302 14.42 8.78 -28.09
N ARG A 303 13.27 9.22 -28.59
CA ARG A 303 12.99 9.30 -30.04
C ARG A 303 13.41 10.63 -30.66
N GLY A 304 13.97 11.54 -29.87
CA GLY A 304 14.43 12.86 -30.33
C GLY A 304 13.29 13.83 -30.62
N TYR A 305 12.09 13.58 -30.11
CA TYR A 305 10.99 14.54 -30.23
C TYR A 305 11.23 15.77 -29.36
N SER A 306 10.77 16.94 -29.82
CA SER A 306 10.96 18.19 -29.12
C SER A 306 10.22 18.21 -27.78
N VAL A 307 10.82 18.88 -26.82
CA VAL A 307 10.22 19.23 -25.52
C VAL A 307 10.22 20.74 -25.41
N GLU A 308 9.24 21.31 -24.72
CA GLU A 308 9.14 22.76 -24.55
C GLU A 308 10.17 23.20 -23.50
N PRO A 309 11.18 24.02 -23.84
CA PRO A 309 12.04 24.62 -22.83
C PRO A 309 11.25 25.74 -22.16
N LEU A 310 10.98 25.61 -20.85
CA LEU A 310 10.44 26.73 -20.08
C LEU A 310 11.42 27.90 -20.15
N ILE A 311 11.03 28.98 -20.84
CA ILE A 311 11.67 30.29 -20.72
C ILE A 311 11.59 30.64 -19.24
N ALA A 312 12.74 30.64 -18.56
CA ALA A 312 12.83 31.12 -17.19
C ALA A 312 12.21 32.53 -17.15
N PRO A 313 11.28 32.83 -16.22
CA PRO A 313 10.81 34.19 -16.08
C PRO A 313 12.05 35.07 -15.89
N ASN A 314 12.16 36.09 -16.74
CA ASN A 314 13.27 37.02 -16.76
C ASN A 314 13.35 37.65 -15.35
N ILE A 315 14.20 37.10 -14.47
CA ILE A 315 14.51 37.73 -13.20
C ILE A 315 15.42 38.88 -13.58
N GLY A 316 14.79 40.00 -13.95
CA GLY A 316 15.46 41.27 -14.10
C GLY A 316 16.25 41.52 -12.83
N VAL A 317 17.57 41.64 -12.99
CA VAL A 317 18.46 42.13 -11.95
C VAL A 317 17.93 43.51 -11.54
N ALA A 318 17.30 43.57 -10.37
CA ALA A 318 16.74 44.80 -9.84
C ALA A 318 17.88 45.75 -9.45
N GLN A 319 18.06 46.83 -10.22
CA GLN A 319 18.80 48.00 -9.75
C GLN A 319 17.98 48.70 -8.65
N PRO A 320 18.62 49.16 -7.56
CA PRO A 320 17.90 49.77 -6.45
C PRO A 320 17.55 51.22 -6.78
N GLY A 321 16.25 51.51 -6.90
CA GLY A 321 15.71 52.85 -6.73
C GLY A 321 14.85 53.37 -7.89
N ARG A 322 13.53 53.19 -7.79
CA ARG A 322 12.54 54.28 -7.80
C ARG A 322 11.12 53.73 -7.78
N ASP A 323 10.43 54.17 -6.75
CA ASP A 323 9.02 54.50 -6.70
C ASP A 323 7.93 53.42 -6.83
N LYS A 324 6.88 53.70 -6.07
CA LYS A 324 5.79 52.84 -5.63
C LYS A 324 4.73 52.62 -6.71
N SER A 325 3.96 51.57 -6.46
CA SER A 325 2.60 51.31 -6.94
C SER A 325 2.47 50.27 -8.07
N ARG A 326 1.59 49.30 -7.82
CA ARG A 326 1.18 48.14 -8.63
C ARG A 326 2.13 46.94 -8.69
N ALA A 327 1.92 46.00 -7.77
CA ALA A 327 2.24 44.59 -8.00
C ALA A 327 1.32 43.66 -7.17
N MET A 328 0.10 43.47 -7.65
CA MET A 328 -0.71 42.27 -7.38
C MET A 328 -1.13 41.71 -8.73
N SER A 329 -0.39 40.72 -9.23
CA SER A 329 -0.72 39.93 -10.42
C SER A 329 0.22 38.72 -10.47
N GLN A 330 -0.14 37.61 -9.83
CA GLN A 330 -0.86 36.48 -10.45
C GLN A 330 0.12 35.39 -10.92
N GLU A 331 0.32 34.40 -10.03
CA GLU A 331 0.88 33.09 -10.35
C GLU A 331 0.10 32.48 -11.52
N ARG A 332 0.76 32.21 -12.65
CA ARG A 332 0.16 31.50 -13.79
C ARG A 332 0.27 29.99 -13.57
N GLY A 333 -0.47 29.48 -12.58
CA GLY A 333 -0.94 28.10 -12.56
C GLY A 333 -2.41 28.09 -12.94
N ILE A 334 -2.77 27.44 -14.04
CA ILE A 334 -4.19 27.29 -14.41
C ILE A 334 -4.81 26.27 -13.44
N THR A 335 -5.62 26.77 -12.50
CA THR A 335 -6.69 25.98 -11.88
C THR A 335 -7.69 25.61 -12.99
N LEU A 336 -8.31 24.42 -12.93
CA LEU A 336 -9.24 23.85 -13.93
C LEU A 336 -10.52 24.71 -14.14
N ARG A 337 -10.34 25.94 -14.62
CA ARG A 337 -11.35 26.92 -15.02
C ARG A 337 -10.71 27.80 -16.10
N GLY A 338 -11.22 27.69 -17.32
CA GLY A 338 -11.12 28.76 -18.31
C GLY A 338 -10.25 28.43 -19.52
N ILE A 339 -10.81 27.67 -20.46
CA ILE A 339 -10.55 27.91 -21.89
C ILE A 339 -11.69 28.79 -22.38
N ALA A 340 -11.47 30.11 -22.45
CA ALA A 340 -12.30 30.99 -23.25
C ALA A 340 -11.69 31.06 -24.68
N PRO A 341 -12.49 30.91 -25.75
CA PRO A 341 -11.99 31.04 -27.12
C PRO A 341 -11.62 32.50 -27.41
N ARG A 342 -10.42 32.73 -27.96
CA ARG A 342 -10.07 34.02 -28.55
C ARG A 342 -10.94 34.24 -29.80
N GLY A 343 -11.89 35.16 -29.69
CA GLY A 343 -12.65 35.68 -30.83
C GLY A 343 -11.74 36.38 -31.83
N ALA A 344 -12.10 36.21 -33.10
CA ALA A 344 -11.40 36.68 -34.27
C ALA A 344 -11.20 38.21 -34.29
N VAL A 345 -10.05 38.60 -34.84
CA VAL A 345 -9.79 39.94 -35.38
C VAL A 345 -10.68 40.13 -36.61
N SER A 346 -11.48 41.18 -36.63
CA SER A 346 -12.07 41.72 -37.86
C SER A 346 -12.12 43.24 -37.81
N SER A 347 -11.48 43.84 -38.82
CA SER A 347 -11.47 45.26 -39.25
C SER A 347 -10.79 46.28 -38.35
#